data_AF-A0A958TND6-F1
#
_entry.id   AF-A0A958TND6-F1
#
_cell.length_a   1.000
_cell.length_b   1.000
_cell.length_c   1.000
_cell.angle_alpha   90.00
_cell.angle_beta   90.00
_cell.angle_gamma   90.00
#
_symmetry.space_group_name_H-M   'P 1'
#
loop_
_entity.id
_entity.type
_entity.pdbx_description
1 polymer ?
#
loop_
_entity_poly.entity_id
_entity_poly.type
_entity_poly.pdbx_seq_one_letter_code
_entity_poly.pdbx_strand_id
1 'polypeptide(L)' 'MTEEKSLNQKVREFVAEKRTSLGMSQTDLSVALFKTKRRQDFISKLESGQRGITLDTLDKILKVFNADITIEEF' A
#
# COMPACT_ATOMS: atom_id res chain seq x y z
N MET A 1 4.11 15.74 21.80
CA MET A 1 5.09 14.78 21.27
C MET A 1 4.47 14.14 20.04
N THR A 2 4.96 14.47 18.86
CA THR A 2 4.58 13.75 17.64
C THR A 2 5.32 12.42 17.70
N GLU A 3 4.60 11.32 17.90
CA GLU A 3 5.20 9.99 17.78
C GLU A 3 5.73 9.82 16.35
N GLU A 4 7.01 9.49 16.23
CA GLU A 4 7.61 9.20 14.95
C GLU A 4 6.98 7.92 14.39
N LYS A 5 6.21 8.05 13.31
CA LYS A 5 5.58 6.90 12.66
C LYS A 5 6.66 5.98 12.12
N SER A 6 6.54 4.67 12.41
CA SER A 6 7.38 3.66 11.78
C SER A 6 7.30 3.73 10.25
N LEU A 7 8.37 3.34 9.55
CA LEU A 7 8.38 3.28 8.09
C LEU A 7 7.20 2.45 7.54
N ASN A 8 6.89 1.33 8.19
CA ASN A 8 5.77 0.47 7.79
C ASN A 8 4.42 1.22 7.85
N GLN A 9 4.22 2.03 8.89
CA GLN A 9 3.04 2.87 9.03
C GLN A 9 2.97 3.94 7.93
N LYS A 10 4.10 4.60 7.62
CA LYS A 10 4.15 5.60 6.53
C LYS A 10 3.80 4.96 5.18
N VAL A 11 4.33 3.76 4.91
CA VAL A 11 4.05 3.03 3.66
C VAL A 11 2.59 2.62 3.55
N ARG A 12 1.97 2.05 4.59
CA ARG A 12 0.55 1.63 4.50
C ARG A 12 -0.39 2.82 4.29
N GLU A 13 -0.10 3.95 4.94
CA GLU A 13 -0.87 5.19 4.79
C GLU A 13 -0.75 5.72 3.36
N PHE A 14 0.47 5.79 2.83
CA PHE A 14 0.73 6.13 1.42
C PHE A 14 -0.07 5.24 0.46
N VAL A 15 -0.08 3.92 0.68
CA VAL A 15 -0.81 2.99 -0.20
C VAL A 15 -2.31 3.29 -0.19
N ALA A 16 -2.90 3.48 1.00
CA ALA A 16 -4.33 3.76 1.13
C ALA A 16 -4.73 5.11 0.51
N GLU A 17 -3.93 6.16 0.78
CA GLU A 17 -4.14 7.50 0.24
C GLU A 17 -3.99 7.53 -1.27
N LYS A 18 -2.90 6.96 -1.80
CA LYS A 18 -2.65 6.93 -3.25
C LYS A 18 -3.72 6.12 -3.98
N ARG A 19 -4.09 4.95 -3.46
CA ARG A 19 -5.20 4.14 -4.01
C ARG A 19 -6.47 4.96 -4.12
N THR A 20 -6.84 5.66 -3.05
CA THR A 20 -8.06 6.48 -3.00
C THR A 20 -7.97 7.68 -3.96
N SER A 21 -6.80 8.31 -4.07
CA SER A 21 -6.56 9.42 -5.02
C SER A 21 -6.69 9.01 -6.48
N LEU A 22 -6.40 7.74 -6.79
CA LEU A 22 -6.58 7.15 -8.12
C LEU A 22 -8.03 6.67 -8.37
N GLY A 23 -8.95 6.87 -7.42
CA GLY A 23 -10.33 6.41 -7.53
C GLY A 23 -10.48 4.88 -7.46
N MET A 24 -9.46 4.16 -6.97
CA MET A 24 -9.48 2.70 -6.90
C MET A 24 -10.10 2.20 -5.61
N SER A 25 -10.99 1.22 -5.68
CA SER A 25 -11.38 0.43 -4.51
C SER A 25 -10.26 -0.56 -4.12
N GLN A 26 -10.34 -1.12 -2.92
CA GLN A 26 -9.44 -2.21 -2.51
C GLN A 26 -9.56 -3.43 -3.45
N THR A 27 -10.74 -3.66 -4.02
CA THR A 27 -10.99 -4.70 -5.01
C THR A 27 -10.24 -4.43 -6.31
N ASP A 28 -10.23 -3.18 -6.78
CA ASP A 28 -9.52 -2.79 -8.01
C ASP A 28 -8.03 -2.97 -7.84
N LEU A 29 -7.48 -2.58 -6.68
CA LEU A 29 -6.07 -2.81 -6.37
C LEU A 29 -5.75 -4.31 -6.29
N SER A 30 -6.63 -5.11 -5.69
CA SER A 30 -6.50 -6.58 -5.68
C SER A 30 -6.46 -7.15 -7.11
N VAL A 31 -7.32 -6.67 -8.00
CA VAL A 31 -7.33 -7.10 -9.41
C VAL A 31 -6.06 -6.65 -10.13
N ALA A 32 -5.58 -5.43 -9.91
CA ALA A 32 -4.36 -4.93 -10.53
C ALA A 32 -3.13 -5.78 -10.14
N LEU A 33 -3.00 -6.11 -8.84
CA LEU A 33 -1.86 -6.83 -8.28
C LEU A 33 -1.89 -8.34 -8.52
N PHE A 34 -3.07 -8.96 -8.35
CA PHE A 34 -3.20 -10.41 -8.29
C PHE A 34 -4.06 -10.99 -9.41
N LYS A 35 -4.57 -10.15 -10.32
CA LYS A 35 -5.50 -10.53 -11.39
C LYS A 35 -6.76 -11.23 -10.85
N THR A 36 -7.13 -10.95 -9.59
CA THR A 36 -8.30 -11.53 -8.93
C THR A 36 -8.91 -10.57 -7.91
N LYS A 37 -10.24 -10.61 -7.78
CA LYS A 37 -10.99 -9.88 -6.74
C LYS A 37 -10.93 -10.56 -5.36
N ARG A 38 -10.57 -11.85 -5.31
CA ARG A 38 -10.60 -12.68 -4.09
C ARG A 38 -9.58 -12.28 -3.02
N ARG A 39 -8.72 -11.29 -3.29
CA ARG A 39 -7.68 -10.82 -2.37
C ARG A 39 -7.92 -9.38 -1.90
N GLN A 40 -9.14 -8.87 -1.98
CA GLN A 40 -9.50 -7.59 -1.37
C GLN A 40 -9.13 -7.54 0.13
N ASP A 41 -9.38 -8.60 0.88
CA ASP A 41 -9.05 -8.69 2.31
C ASP A 41 -7.54 -8.54 2.58
N PHE A 42 -6.69 -8.96 1.65
CA PHE A 42 -5.25 -8.75 1.76
C PHE A 42 -4.93 -7.24 1.74
N ILE A 43 -5.58 -6.48 0.86
CA ILE A 43 -5.42 -5.03 0.77
C ILE A 43 -5.93 -4.36 2.04
N SER A 44 -7.12 -4.75 2.52
CA SER A 44 -7.69 -4.21 3.76
C SER A 44 -6.78 -4.47 4.98
N LYS A 45 -6.24 -5.68 5.11
CA LYS A 45 -5.30 -6.03 6.20
C LYS A 45 -3.97 -5.30 6.08
N LEU A 46 -3.50 -5.05 4.86
CA LEU A 46 -2.30 -4.26 4.60
C LEU A 46 -2.50 -2.80 5.01
N GLU A 47 -3.59 -2.16 4.56
CA GLU A 47 -3.88 -0.75 4.84
C GLU A 47 -4.16 -0.50 6.32
N SER A 48 -4.84 -1.44 7.00
CA SER A 48 -5.05 -1.37 8.46
C SER A 48 -3.81 -1.75 9.28
N GLY A 49 -2.75 -2.27 8.65
CA GLY A 49 -1.54 -2.72 9.33
C GLY A 49 -1.67 -4.03 10.11
N GLN A 50 -2.79 -4.73 9.99
CA GLN A 50 -2.92 -6.11 10.47
C GLN A 50 -1.99 -7.07 9.71
N ARG A 51 -1.48 -6.65 8.55
CA ARG A 51 -0.48 -7.35 7.76
C ARG A 51 0.64 -6.41 7.36
N GLY A 52 1.87 -6.80 7.65
CA GLY A 52 3.06 -6.12 7.14
C GLY A 52 3.18 -6.25 5.62
N ILE A 53 3.66 -5.18 4.98
CA ILE A 53 3.98 -5.17 3.56
C ILE A 53 5.39 -5.74 3.32
N THR A 54 5.51 -6.66 2.38
CA THR A 54 6.83 -7.13 1.92
C THR A 54 7.36 -6.21 0.82
N LEU A 55 8.68 -6.15 0.63
CA LEU A 55 9.28 -5.36 -0.45
C LEU A 55 8.75 -5.76 -1.84
N ASP A 56 8.59 -7.06 -2.11
CA ASP A 56 7.99 -7.55 -3.36
C ASP A 56 6.56 -7.05 -3.58
N THR A 57 5.77 -6.96 -2.50
CA THR A 57 4.40 -6.46 -2.58
C THR A 57 4.41 -4.96 -2.83
N LEU A 58 5.29 -4.24 -2.14
CA LEU A 58 5.46 -2.80 -2.31
C LEU A 58 5.89 -2.45 -3.73
N ASP A 59 6.89 -3.13 -4.29
CA ASP A 59 7.33 -2.94 -5.68
C ASP A 59 6.17 -3.13 -6.68
N LYS A 60 5.36 -4.17 -6.52
CA LYS A 60 4.17 -4.38 -7.37
C LYS A 60 3.15 -3.27 -7.23
N ILE A 61 2.93 -2.77 -6.01
CA ILE A 61 2.02 -1.66 -5.75
C ILE A 61 2.52 -0.38 -6.41
N LEU A 62 3.81 -0.06 -6.24
CA LEU A 62 4.45 1.11 -6.83
C LEU A 62 4.34 1.10 -8.36
N LYS A 63 4.55 -0.06 -9.00
CA LYS A 63 4.32 -0.24 -10.44
C LYS A 63 2.87 -0.01 -10.85
N VAL A 64 1.90 -0.52 -10.08
CA VAL A 64 0.46 -0.27 -10.33
C VAL A 64 0.12 1.22 -10.21
N PHE A 65 0.72 1.91 -9.24
CA PHE A 65 0.52 3.33 -9.02
C PHE A 65 1.34 4.24 -9.94
N ASN A 66 2.25 3.66 -10.72
CA ASN A 66 3.28 4.39 -11.47
C ASN A 66 3.96 5.46 -10.60
N ALA A 67 4.45 5.02 -9.44
CA ALA A 67 5.01 5.88 -8.40
C ALA A 67 6.30 5.27 -7.85
N ASP A 68 7.19 6.14 -7.36
CA ASP A 68 8.41 5.76 -6.65
C ASP A 68 8.38 6.33 -5.23
N ILE A 69 9.15 5.74 -4.33
CA ILE A 69 9.37 6.25 -2.98
C ILE A 69 10.87 6.46 -2.74
N THR A 70 11.19 7.54 -2.05
CA THR A 70 12.54 7.84 -1.58
C THR A 70 12.53 7.82 -0.06
N ILE A 71 13.48 7.10 0.55
CA ILE A 71 13.66 7.07 1.99
C ILE A 71 14.94 7.86 2.27
N GLU A 72 14.80 9.01 2.92
CA GLU A 72 15.92 9.83 3.37
C GLU A 72 16.17 9.53 4.85
N GLU A 73 17.38 9.08 5.17
CA GLU A 73 17.86 8.92 6.54
C GLU A 73 18.54 10.23 6.97
N PHE A 74 18.12 10.78 8.11
CA PHE A 74 18.68 12.00 8.70
C PHE A 74 19.75 11.67 9.75
#